data_AF-A0A0T6B9N3-F1
#
_entry.id   AF-A0A0T6B9N3-F1
#
_cell.length_a   1.000
_cell.length_b   1.000
_cell.length_c   1.000
_cell.angle_alpha   90.00
_cell.angle_beta   90.00
_cell.angle_gamma   90.00
#
_symmetry.space_group_name_H-M   'P 1'
#
loop_
_entity.id
_entity.type
_entity.pdbx_description
1 polymer ?
#
loop_
_entity_poly.entity_id
_entity_poly.type
_entity_poly.pdbx_seq_one_letter_code
_entity_poly.pdbx_strand_id
1 'polypeptide(L)'
;QGRTNLPPEKVPWDALVTLLSQSIYGGKIDNDFDQRLLQSFLMKLFTPKSFESDFPLVVNVEGSMGHIVMPDGTRRDHFLKWIESLSDRQTPSWLGLPNNAEKVLLTTQGTDLVSKLLKMQQLEDDDELAYTGDDASPTDPAQIDGRPSWMKTIHNSALTWLQLLPKSLQTLKRTVENIKDPLYRYFEREVNCGSKLLLDVNHDLNDVILICQGEKKQTNYHRTMLSELVRGIIPANWRRYTVPRGCTVIQWITDFSNRVKQLQQVSQLVSTYGAKELQSFHVWLGGLFNPEAYITATRQCIAQANSWPLEELQLEVTITDSSDRNSVPSDCFGLIGIKLQGAQSKSNQLLLTSSIMVDLPIVLLRWIRIIGESNIVNGRLSLPVYLNSTRTELLFTIDLNIAPGQDAHSFYERGVALLTSTALN
;
A
#
# COMPACT_ATOMS: atom_id res chain seq x y z
N GLN A 1 45.35 6.96 30.00
CA GLN A 1 44.91 7.59 31.27
C GLN A 1 43.42 7.33 31.44
N GLY A 2 43.02 6.51 32.40
CA GLY A 2 41.62 6.23 32.69
C GLY A 2 40.98 7.41 33.39
N ARG A 3 40.39 8.33 32.62
CA ARG A 3 39.57 9.41 33.18
C ARG A 3 38.29 8.80 33.74
N THR A 4 37.92 9.20 34.95
CA THR A 4 36.69 8.76 35.62
C THR A 4 35.44 9.38 34.98
N ASN A 5 35.54 10.62 34.48
CA ASN A 5 34.45 11.33 33.79
C ASN A 5 34.97 12.04 32.53
N LEU A 6 34.09 12.20 31.53
CA LEU A 6 34.36 12.91 30.27
C LEU A 6 33.24 13.94 30.06
N PRO A 7 33.54 15.21 29.74
CA PRO A 7 32.50 16.18 29.42
C PRO A 7 31.77 15.78 28.13
N PRO A 8 30.43 15.93 28.05
CA PRO A 8 29.63 15.52 26.89
C PRO A 8 30.09 16.13 25.57
N GLU A 9 30.61 17.36 25.58
CA GLU A 9 31.12 18.06 24.39
C GLU A 9 32.37 17.40 23.77
N LYS A 10 33.13 16.62 24.54
CA LYS A 10 34.33 15.92 24.05
C LYS A 10 34.01 14.54 23.49
N VAL A 11 32.75 14.10 23.57
CA VAL A 11 32.30 12.86 22.94
C VAL A 11 32.09 13.12 21.44
N PRO A 12 32.67 12.30 20.54
CA PRO A 12 32.45 12.46 19.11
C PRO A 12 31.07 11.94 18.71
N TRP A 13 30.02 12.73 18.99
CA TRP A 13 28.62 12.36 18.74
C TRP A 13 28.36 12.01 17.27
N ASP A 14 28.87 12.82 16.33
CA ASP A 14 28.69 12.59 14.90
C ASP A 14 29.28 11.25 14.45
N ALA A 15 30.45 10.88 14.99
CA ALA A 15 31.08 9.58 14.69
C ALA A 15 30.24 8.43 15.25
N LEU A 16 29.69 8.59 16.45
CA LEU A 16 28.84 7.58 17.09
C LEU A 16 27.50 7.42 16.36
N VAL A 17 26.85 8.52 16.00
CA VAL A 17 25.62 8.53 15.19
C VAL A 17 25.88 7.89 13.83
N THR A 18 26.98 8.24 13.15
CA THR A 18 27.33 7.67 11.84
C THR A 18 27.60 6.17 11.94
N LEU A 19 28.34 5.72 12.96
CA LEU A 19 28.65 4.30 13.17
C LEU A 19 27.39 3.49 13.46
N LEU A 20 26.51 3.99 14.35
CA LEU A 20 25.25 3.32 14.67
C LEU A 20 24.30 3.33 13.47
N SER A 21 24.20 4.46 12.77
CA SER A 21 23.31 4.66 11.64
C SER A 21 23.74 3.83 10.44
N GLN A 22 25.01 3.80 10.04
CA GLN A 22 25.44 3.17 8.79
C GLN A 22 25.93 1.72 8.98
N SER A 23 26.68 1.44 10.05
CA SER A 23 27.38 0.15 10.19
C SER A 23 26.62 -0.87 11.05
N ILE A 24 26.02 -0.44 12.15
CA ILE A 24 25.37 -1.37 13.10
C ILE A 24 23.91 -1.61 12.73
N TYR A 25 23.09 -0.56 12.75
CA TYR A 25 21.65 -0.68 12.53
C TYR A 25 21.29 -0.54 11.05
N GLY A 26 21.83 0.45 10.34
CA GLY A 26 21.51 0.67 8.93
C GLY A 26 22.03 -0.39 7.98
N GLY A 27 23.02 -1.19 8.37
CA GLY A 27 23.48 -2.32 7.56
C GLY A 27 22.39 -3.38 7.30
N LYS A 28 21.28 -3.36 8.05
CA LYS A 28 20.10 -4.23 7.85
C LYS A 28 18.92 -3.51 7.18
N ILE A 29 19.06 -2.20 6.92
CA ILE A 29 18.01 -1.37 6.35
C ILE A 29 18.30 -1.21 4.86
N ASP A 30 17.33 -1.58 4.04
CA ASP A 30 17.35 -1.53 2.59
C ASP A 30 16.54 -0.35 2.02
N ASN A 31 15.76 0.33 2.87
CA ASN A 31 14.91 1.47 2.50
C ASN A 31 15.49 2.80 3.01
N ASP A 32 15.73 3.75 2.11
CA ASP A 32 16.24 5.09 2.45
C ASP A 32 15.35 5.85 3.44
N PHE A 33 14.03 5.61 3.39
CA PHE A 33 13.08 6.24 4.32
C PHE A 33 13.24 5.71 5.75
N ASP A 34 13.47 4.40 5.90
CA ASP A 34 13.74 3.77 7.18
C ASP A 34 15.13 4.14 7.70
N GLN A 35 16.10 4.31 6.81
CA GLN A 35 17.43 4.81 7.14
C GLN A 35 17.37 6.25 7.69
N ARG A 36 16.56 7.10 7.04
CA ARG A 36 16.30 8.47 7.51
C ARG A 36 15.58 8.48 8.85
N LEU A 37 14.61 7.58 9.08
CA LEU A 37 13.94 7.43 10.37
C LEU A 37 14.92 7.03 11.48
N LEU A 38 15.78 6.03 11.22
CA LEU A 38 16.84 5.63 12.15
C LEU A 38 17.76 6.79 12.49
N GLN A 39 18.22 7.53 11.47
CA GLN A 39 19.07 8.71 11.67
C GLN A 39 18.35 9.77 12.51
N SER A 40 17.04 9.97 12.30
CA SER A 40 16.19 10.88 13.08
C SER A 40 16.21 10.54 14.58
N PHE A 41 16.06 9.26 14.93
CA PHE A 41 16.13 8.82 16.33
C PHE A 41 17.53 9.00 16.92
N LEU A 42 18.57 8.62 16.16
CA LEU A 42 19.95 8.72 16.63
C LEU A 42 20.36 10.18 16.87
N MET A 43 20.01 11.09 15.97
CA MET A 43 20.26 12.53 16.12
C MET A 43 19.47 13.19 17.25
N LYS A 44 18.35 12.59 17.68
CA LYS A 44 17.58 13.08 18.84
C LYS A 44 18.20 12.62 20.15
N LEU A 45 18.58 11.35 20.25
CA LEU A 45 19.02 10.71 21.51
C LEU A 45 20.52 10.87 21.78
N PHE A 46 21.36 10.82 20.75
CA PHE A 46 22.82 10.86 20.88
C PHE A 46 23.36 12.27 20.61
N THR A 47 23.00 13.20 21.49
CA THR A 47 23.47 14.60 21.45
C THR A 47 23.99 15.04 22.82
N PRO A 48 24.78 16.12 22.91
CA PRO A 48 25.22 16.64 24.20
C PRO A 48 24.05 16.95 25.16
N LYS A 49 22.90 17.36 24.61
CA LYS A 49 21.69 17.71 25.37
C LYS A 49 21.09 16.52 26.12
N SER A 50 21.35 15.28 25.69
CA SER A 50 20.84 14.12 26.42
C SER A 50 21.49 13.93 27.80
N PHE A 51 22.57 14.65 28.10
CA PHE A 51 23.21 14.67 29.42
C PHE A 51 22.71 15.80 30.33
N GLU A 52 21.76 16.62 29.87
CA GLU A 52 21.10 17.63 30.70
C GLU A 52 20.08 16.97 31.64
N SER A 53 20.01 17.46 32.89
CA SER A 53 18.96 17.05 33.83
C SER A 53 17.59 17.37 33.22
N ASP A 54 16.65 16.43 33.30
CA ASP A 54 15.30 16.51 32.70
C ASP A 54 15.21 16.36 31.17
N PHE A 55 16.21 15.76 30.50
CA PHE A 55 16.10 15.47 29.07
C PHE A 55 14.86 14.60 28.76
N PRO A 56 13.90 15.07 27.92
CA PRO A 56 12.69 14.32 27.63
C PRO A 56 12.95 13.23 26.57
N LEU A 57 12.80 11.97 26.97
CA LEU A 57 12.81 10.83 26.05
C LEU A 57 11.49 10.75 25.27
N VAL A 58 10.37 10.94 25.96
CA VAL A 58 9.03 10.94 25.37
C VAL A 58 8.29 12.21 25.74
N VAL A 59 7.91 12.98 24.72
CA VAL A 59 7.15 14.22 24.87
C VAL A 59 5.66 13.89 24.71
N ASN A 60 4.80 14.49 25.56
CA ASN A 60 3.33 14.38 25.49
C ASN A 60 2.78 12.95 25.48
N VAL A 61 2.98 12.20 26.57
CA VAL A 61 2.29 10.91 26.77
C VAL A 61 0.82 11.18 27.10
N GLU A 62 -0.07 11.08 26.11
CA GLU A 62 -1.51 11.13 26.36
C GLU A 62 -1.93 10.04 27.35
N GLY A 63 -2.51 10.42 28.49
CA GLY A 63 -2.90 9.50 29.58
C GLY A 63 -1.99 9.55 30.82
N SER A 64 -0.89 10.32 30.78
CA SER A 64 -0.12 10.71 31.96
C SER A 64 0.25 12.19 31.89
N MET A 65 0.11 12.90 33.01
CA MET A 65 0.45 14.33 33.13
C MET A 65 1.97 14.53 33.22
N GLY A 66 2.75 14.00 32.26
CA GLY A 66 4.21 14.10 32.32
C GLY A 66 4.95 13.61 31.08
N HIS A 67 6.15 14.16 30.90
CA HIS A 67 7.18 13.66 29.99
C HIS A 67 7.89 12.48 30.64
N ILE A 68 8.30 11.48 29.84
CA ILE A 68 9.25 10.48 30.32
C ILE A 68 10.62 11.09 30.17
N VAL A 69 11.25 11.41 31.29
CA VAL A 69 12.58 12.01 31.35
C VAL A 69 13.65 10.95 31.55
N MET A 70 14.85 11.23 31.06
CA MET A 70 16.00 10.37 31.29
C MET A 70 16.35 10.32 32.78
N PRO A 71 16.63 9.14 33.37
CA PRO A 71 16.97 9.05 34.79
C PRO A 71 18.37 9.59 35.08
N ASP A 72 18.48 10.36 36.16
CA ASP A 72 19.76 10.81 36.70
C ASP A 72 20.45 9.66 37.46
N GLY A 73 21.33 8.94 36.75
CA GLY A 73 22.05 7.80 37.30
C GLY A 73 23.46 7.68 36.73
N THR A 74 24.43 7.33 37.58
CA THR A 74 25.81 7.02 37.15
C THR A 74 26.13 5.52 37.24
N ARG A 75 25.25 4.75 37.89
CA ARG A 75 25.41 3.31 38.14
C ARG A 75 24.25 2.53 37.52
N ARG A 76 24.55 1.31 37.08
CA ARG A 76 23.58 0.36 36.49
C ARG A 76 22.33 0.20 37.35
N ASP A 77 22.48 0.06 38.66
CA ASP A 77 21.36 -0.18 39.58
C ASP A 77 20.35 0.97 39.62
N HIS A 78 20.80 2.21 39.39
CA HIS A 78 19.90 3.37 39.32
C HIS A 78 19.02 3.28 38.07
N PHE A 79 19.61 2.91 36.93
CA PHE A 79 18.87 2.70 35.68
C PHE A 79 17.89 1.53 35.78
N LEU A 80 18.27 0.43 36.44
CA LEU A 80 17.38 -0.72 36.63
C LEU A 80 16.15 -0.36 37.48
N LYS A 81 16.34 0.35 38.59
CA LYS A 81 15.22 0.84 39.43
C LYS A 81 14.29 1.77 38.67
N TRP A 82 14.82 2.61 37.78
CA TRP A 82 14.00 3.46 36.92
C TRP A 82 13.18 2.63 35.93
N ILE A 83 13.79 1.64 35.27
CA ILE A 83 13.07 0.73 34.36
C ILE A 83 11.93 0.00 35.10
N GLU A 84 12.19 -0.49 36.31
CA GLU A 84 11.18 -1.16 37.16
C GLU A 84 10.05 -0.22 37.62
N SER A 85 10.29 1.10 37.63
CA SER A 85 9.26 2.09 37.98
C SER A 85 8.35 2.48 36.81
N LEU A 86 8.68 2.06 35.59
CA LEU A 86 7.86 2.35 34.41
C LEU A 86 6.58 1.49 34.41
N SER A 87 5.52 2.03 33.83
CA SER A 87 4.25 1.31 33.69
C SER A 87 4.36 0.15 32.70
N ASP A 88 3.75 -0.99 33.02
CA ASP A 88 3.66 -2.16 32.12
C ASP A 88 2.93 -1.84 30.81
N ARG A 89 1.94 -0.94 30.87
CA ARG A 89 1.18 -0.52 29.69
C ARG A 89 1.93 0.58 28.94
N GLN A 90 2.50 0.21 27.81
CA GLN A 90 3.21 1.12 26.90
C GLN A 90 2.30 1.51 25.74
N THR A 91 2.28 2.79 25.39
CA THR A 91 1.48 3.31 24.28
C THR A 91 2.39 3.67 23.09
N PRO A 92 1.89 3.65 21.83
CA PRO A 92 2.69 4.02 20.66
C PRO A 92 3.28 5.42 20.72
N SER A 93 2.70 6.32 21.53
CA SER A 93 3.25 7.67 21.78
C SER A 93 4.69 7.66 22.29
N TRP A 94 5.13 6.58 22.94
CA TRP A 94 6.53 6.40 23.37
C TRP A 94 7.51 6.36 22.20
N LEU A 95 7.03 5.98 21.01
CA LEU A 95 7.80 5.90 19.77
C LEU A 95 7.59 7.13 18.87
N GLY A 96 6.91 8.18 19.35
CA GLY A 96 6.49 9.33 18.53
C GLY A 96 5.29 9.03 17.62
N LEU A 97 4.70 7.84 17.73
CA LEU A 97 3.55 7.42 16.93
C LEU A 97 2.22 7.88 17.57
N PRO A 98 1.17 8.12 16.78
CA PRO A 98 -0.15 8.37 17.34
C PRO A 98 -0.66 7.12 18.06
N ASN A 99 -1.41 7.30 19.15
CA ASN A 99 -2.06 6.19 19.87
C ASN A 99 -3.01 5.38 18.97
N ASN A 100 -3.55 5.99 17.90
CA ASN A 100 -4.33 5.27 16.91
C ASN A 100 -3.53 4.21 16.13
N ALA A 101 -2.19 4.26 16.14
CA ALA A 101 -1.36 3.18 15.60
C ALA A 101 -1.57 1.85 16.34
N GLU A 102 -1.85 1.89 17.65
CA GLU A 102 -2.17 0.69 18.44
C GLU A 102 -3.45 0.03 17.93
N LYS A 103 -4.46 0.84 17.56
CA LYS A 103 -5.72 0.33 17.01
C LYS A 103 -5.50 -0.42 15.70
N VAL A 104 -4.60 0.08 14.84
CA VAL A 104 -4.23 -0.61 13.59
C VAL A 104 -3.57 -1.95 13.91
N LEU A 105 -2.57 -1.95 14.79
CA LEU A 105 -1.87 -3.17 15.20
C LEU A 105 -2.85 -4.22 15.77
N LEU A 106 -3.72 -3.82 16.70
CA LEU A 106 -4.70 -4.71 17.32
C LEU A 106 -5.72 -5.23 16.30
N THR A 107 -6.10 -4.42 15.31
CA THR A 107 -6.99 -4.83 14.22
C THR A 107 -6.31 -5.85 13.30
N THR A 108 -5.04 -5.63 12.96
CA THR A 108 -4.24 -6.60 12.17
C THR A 108 -4.06 -7.91 12.95
N GLN A 109 -3.78 -7.85 14.25
CA GLN A 109 -3.70 -9.06 15.08
C GLN A 109 -5.05 -9.78 15.18
N GLY A 110 -6.16 -9.04 15.29
CA GLY A 110 -7.51 -9.60 15.29
C GLY A 110 -7.88 -10.29 13.97
N THR A 111 -7.54 -9.68 12.83
CA THR A 111 -7.76 -10.28 11.50
C THR A 111 -6.90 -11.52 11.27
N ASP A 112 -5.64 -11.53 11.72
CA ASP A 112 -4.78 -12.71 11.68
C ASP A 112 -5.30 -13.82 12.60
N LEU A 113 -5.81 -13.49 13.79
CA LEU A 113 -6.45 -14.45 14.70
C LEU A 113 -7.67 -15.09 14.04
N VAL A 114 -8.57 -14.30 13.45
CA VAL A 114 -9.74 -14.82 12.72
C VAL A 114 -9.32 -15.70 11.55
N SER A 115 -8.29 -15.29 10.81
CA SER A 115 -7.75 -16.08 9.69
C SER A 115 -7.15 -17.41 10.15
N LYS A 116 -6.47 -17.44 11.29
CA LYS A 116 -5.94 -18.66 11.91
C LYS A 116 -7.07 -19.57 12.41
N LEU A 117 -8.10 -19.02 13.05
CA LEU A 117 -9.27 -19.77 13.50
C LEU A 117 -10.01 -20.41 12.32
N LEU A 118 -10.19 -19.66 11.22
CA LEU A 118 -10.80 -20.20 10.00
C LEU A 118 -9.98 -21.36 9.43
N LYS A 119 -8.65 -21.25 9.40
CA LYS A 119 -7.78 -22.35 8.96
C LYS A 119 -7.89 -23.59 9.85
N MET A 120 -8.06 -23.41 11.16
CA MET A 120 -8.28 -24.53 12.08
C MET A 120 -9.61 -25.23 11.80
N GLN A 121 -10.69 -24.48 11.59
CA GLN A 121 -11.99 -25.04 11.21
C GLN A 121 -11.93 -25.79 9.87
N GLN A 122 -11.20 -25.25 8.88
CA GLN A 122 -11.06 -25.89 7.57
C GLN A 122 -10.26 -27.20 7.63
N LEU A 123 -9.35 -27.38 8.59
CA LEU A 123 -8.64 -28.65 8.78
C LEU A 123 -9.58 -29.73 9.34
N GLU A 124 -10.57 -29.36 10.16
CA GLU A 124 -11.62 -30.27 10.62
C GLU A 124 -12.54 -30.70 9.46
N ASP A 125 -12.86 -29.78 8.54
CA ASP A 125 -13.66 -30.05 7.34
C ASP A 125 -12.89 -30.84 6.24
N ASP A 126 -11.56 -30.68 6.14
CA ASP A 126 -10.72 -31.43 5.17
C ASP A 126 -10.67 -32.94 5.51
N ASP A 127 -10.80 -33.32 6.79
CA ASP A 127 -10.99 -34.72 7.18
C ASP A 127 -12.34 -35.25 6.68
N GLU A 128 -13.41 -34.46 6.74
CA GLU A 128 -14.73 -34.83 6.17
C GLU A 128 -14.68 -34.99 4.63
N LEU A 129 -13.87 -34.18 3.93
CA LEU A 129 -13.66 -34.28 2.49
C LEU A 129 -12.87 -35.54 2.08
N ALA A 130 -11.95 -36.01 2.93
CA ALA A 130 -11.17 -37.23 2.68
C ALA A 130 -11.97 -38.53 2.95
N TYR A 131 -13.00 -38.49 3.80
CA TYR A 131 -13.82 -39.65 4.15
C TYR A 131 -15.06 -39.87 3.27
N THR A 132 -15.29 -39.06 2.24
CA THR A 132 -16.33 -39.34 1.21
C THR A 132 -15.84 -40.24 0.07
N GLY A 133 -14.87 -41.12 0.38
CA GLY A 133 -14.54 -42.28 -0.43
C GLY A 133 -15.30 -43.50 0.07
N ASP A 134 -16.36 -43.87 -0.66
CA ASP A 134 -16.89 -45.24 -0.81
C ASP A 134 -17.93 -45.83 0.17
N ASP A 135 -18.55 -45.10 1.12
CA ASP A 135 -19.58 -45.75 1.97
C ASP A 135 -20.76 -44.86 2.43
N ALA A 136 -21.56 -44.37 1.47
CA ALA A 136 -22.88 -43.82 1.75
C ALA A 136 -23.97 -44.82 1.36
N SER A 137 -24.49 -45.55 2.35
CA SER A 137 -25.69 -46.40 2.24
C SER A 137 -26.92 -45.60 1.75
N PRO A 138 -27.75 -46.16 0.83
CA PRO A 138 -28.88 -45.45 0.26
C PRO A 138 -30.13 -45.61 1.14
N THR A 139 -30.35 -44.70 2.07
CA THR A 139 -31.63 -44.61 2.80
C THR A 139 -32.01 -43.16 3.05
N ASP A 140 -32.49 -42.48 1.99
CA ASP A 140 -33.70 -41.64 2.05
C ASP A 140 -34.07 -41.10 0.65
N PRO A 141 -35.26 -41.42 0.08
CA PRO A 141 -35.64 -41.02 -1.27
C PRO A 141 -36.27 -39.61 -1.35
N ALA A 142 -35.72 -38.61 -0.63
CA ALA A 142 -36.28 -37.26 -0.58
C ALA A 142 -35.25 -36.11 -0.50
N GLN A 143 -34.12 -36.17 -1.23
CA GLN A 143 -33.28 -34.99 -1.48
C GLN A 143 -32.85 -34.89 -2.95
N ILE A 144 -33.35 -33.84 -3.62
CA ILE A 144 -33.35 -33.61 -5.07
C ILE A 144 -32.00 -33.14 -5.65
N ASP A 145 -30.90 -33.11 -4.89
CA ASP A 145 -29.59 -32.77 -5.45
C ASP A 145 -28.47 -33.38 -4.58
N GLY A 146 -28.03 -34.59 -4.93
CA GLY A 146 -27.00 -35.38 -4.23
C GLY A 146 -25.58 -34.81 -4.29
N ARG A 147 -25.46 -33.49 -4.46
CA ARG A 147 -24.18 -32.76 -4.51
C ARG A 147 -23.73 -32.35 -3.10
N PRO A 148 -22.43 -32.45 -2.78
CA PRO A 148 -21.88 -31.99 -1.51
C PRO A 148 -22.19 -30.51 -1.23
N SER A 149 -22.31 -30.14 0.06
CA SER A 149 -22.61 -28.76 0.50
C SER A 149 -21.60 -27.74 -0.06
N TRP A 150 -20.29 -28.05 0.02
CA TRP A 150 -19.24 -27.19 -0.51
C TRP A 150 -19.41 -26.90 -2.02
N MET A 151 -19.90 -27.88 -2.79
CA MET A 151 -20.11 -27.76 -4.23
C MET A 151 -21.26 -26.80 -4.55
N LYS A 152 -22.32 -26.78 -3.73
CA LYS A 152 -23.42 -25.82 -3.86
C LYS A 152 -22.97 -24.40 -3.52
N THR A 153 -22.17 -24.25 -2.45
CA THR A 153 -21.61 -22.95 -2.04
C THR A 153 -20.73 -22.36 -3.13
N ILE A 154 -19.73 -23.10 -3.62
CA ILE A 154 -18.82 -22.58 -4.64
C ILE A 154 -19.53 -22.32 -5.97
N HIS A 155 -20.53 -23.12 -6.33
CA HIS A 155 -21.35 -22.87 -7.52
C HIS A 155 -22.07 -21.52 -7.44
N ASN A 156 -22.74 -21.25 -6.31
CA ASN A 156 -23.42 -19.98 -6.08
C ASN A 156 -22.43 -18.80 -6.05
N SER A 157 -21.28 -18.97 -5.38
CA SER A 157 -20.21 -17.96 -5.36
C SER A 157 -19.68 -17.66 -6.76
N ALA A 158 -19.40 -18.69 -7.57
CA ALA A 158 -18.91 -18.52 -8.94
C ALA A 158 -19.93 -17.77 -9.82
N LEU A 159 -21.23 -18.07 -9.68
CA LEU A 159 -22.30 -17.34 -10.37
C LEU A 159 -22.33 -15.85 -9.97
N THR A 160 -22.28 -15.55 -8.68
CA THR A 160 -22.23 -14.16 -8.19
C THR A 160 -20.98 -13.43 -8.67
N TRP A 161 -19.82 -14.09 -8.62
CA TRP A 161 -18.56 -13.51 -9.09
C TRP A 161 -18.58 -13.21 -10.59
N LEU A 162 -19.12 -14.11 -11.41
CA LEU A 162 -19.30 -13.89 -12.86
C LEU A 162 -20.22 -12.71 -13.16
N GLN A 163 -21.24 -12.45 -12.33
CA GLN A 163 -22.12 -11.29 -12.49
C GLN A 163 -21.42 -9.96 -12.17
N LEU A 164 -20.44 -9.97 -11.25
CA LEU A 164 -19.65 -8.78 -10.91
C LEU A 164 -18.60 -8.45 -11.98
N LEU A 165 -18.12 -9.45 -12.71
CA LEU A 165 -17.09 -9.29 -13.72
C LEU A 165 -17.68 -8.84 -15.05
N PRO A 166 -17.04 -7.88 -15.75
CA PRO A 166 -17.43 -7.57 -17.11
C PRO A 166 -17.22 -8.77 -18.04
N LYS A 167 -18.15 -8.99 -18.98
CA LYS A 167 -18.08 -10.13 -19.91
C LYS A 167 -16.90 -10.05 -20.89
N SER A 168 -16.55 -8.84 -21.30
CA SER A 168 -15.41 -8.59 -22.18
C SER A 168 -14.85 -7.20 -21.97
N LEU A 169 -13.56 -7.05 -22.26
CA LEU A 169 -12.85 -5.79 -22.30
C LEU A 169 -12.47 -5.50 -23.75
N GLN A 170 -13.03 -4.43 -24.31
CA GLN A 170 -12.65 -3.97 -25.64
C GLN A 170 -11.18 -3.54 -25.62
N THR A 171 -10.39 -4.11 -26.53
CA THR A 171 -8.97 -3.79 -26.65
C THR A 171 -8.77 -2.52 -27.49
N LEU A 172 -7.72 -1.76 -27.16
CA LEU A 172 -7.33 -0.58 -27.91
C LEU A 172 -6.83 -0.97 -29.32
N LYS A 173 -7.27 -0.23 -30.35
CA LYS A 173 -6.86 -0.48 -31.74
C LYS A 173 -5.58 0.29 -32.09
N ARG A 174 -4.51 -0.45 -32.35
CA ARG A 174 -3.22 0.11 -32.76
C ARG A 174 -3.31 0.84 -34.10
N THR A 175 -2.86 2.09 -34.12
CA THR A 175 -2.65 2.89 -35.33
C THR A 175 -1.24 3.48 -35.32
N VAL A 176 -0.75 3.90 -36.49
CA VAL A 176 0.61 4.49 -36.66
C VAL A 176 0.78 5.78 -35.85
N GLU A 177 -0.31 6.53 -35.65
CA GLU A 177 -0.29 7.78 -34.88
C GLU A 177 -0.36 7.51 -33.37
N ASN A 178 -1.26 6.63 -32.93
CA ASN A 178 -1.45 6.35 -31.51
C ASN A 178 -0.23 5.67 -30.88
N ILE A 179 0.49 4.83 -31.62
CA ILE A 179 1.67 4.14 -31.08
C ILE A 179 2.85 5.08 -30.78
N LYS A 180 2.84 6.30 -31.31
CA LYS A 180 3.88 7.30 -31.00
C LYS A 180 3.70 7.88 -29.60
N ASP A 181 2.45 7.91 -29.10
CA ASP A 181 2.13 8.41 -27.77
C ASP A 181 2.53 7.39 -26.68
N PRO A 182 3.47 7.73 -25.79
CA PRO A 182 3.91 6.85 -24.70
C PRO A 182 2.77 6.41 -23.78
N LEU A 183 1.82 7.31 -23.51
CA LEU A 183 0.68 7.07 -22.62
C LEU A 183 -0.29 6.07 -23.26
N TYR A 184 -0.56 6.24 -24.56
CA TYR A 184 -1.36 5.27 -25.31
C TYR A 184 -0.71 3.87 -25.31
N ARG A 185 0.60 3.75 -25.57
CA ARG A 185 1.30 2.46 -25.53
C ARG A 185 1.21 1.80 -24.16
N TYR A 186 1.31 2.59 -23.09
CA TYR A 186 1.16 2.08 -21.74
C TYR A 186 -0.24 1.51 -21.52
N PHE A 187 -1.29 2.28 -21.81
CA PHE A 187 -2.66 1.81 -21.65
C PHE A 187 -3.02 0.65 -22.59
N GLU A 188 -2.47 0.59 -23.81
CA GLU A 188 -2.60 -0.56 -24.71
C GLU A 188 -2.09 -1.84 -24.04
N ARG A 189 -0.92 -1.77 -23.39
CA ARG A 189 -0.34 -2.92 -22.67
C ARG A 189 -1.20 -3.31 -21.46
N GLU A 190 -1.62 -2.34 -20.65
CA GLU A 190 -2.48 -2.57 -19.48
C GLU A 190 -3.83 -3.20 -19.85
N VAL A 191 -4.50 -2.65 -20.87
CA VAL A 191 -5.79 -3.17 -21.37
C VAL A 191 -5.62 -4.59 -21.91
N ASN A 192 -4.53 -4.89 -22.63
CA ASN A 192 -4.27 -6.23 -23.13
C ASN A 192 -3.98 -7.23 -22.00
N CYS A 193 -3.24 -6.83 -20.97
CA CYS A 193 -3.02 -7.65 -19.77
C CYS A 193 -4.33 -7.94 -19.04
N GLY A 194 -5.14 -6.90 -18.81
CA GLY A 194 -6.45 -7.02 -18.18
C GLY A 194 -7.42 -7.89 -18.97
N SER A 195 -7.44 -7.74 -20.30
CA SER A 195 -8.32 -8.52 -21.18
C SER A 195 -7.98 -10.01 -21.14
N LYS A 196 -6.68 -10.36 -21.22
CA LYS A 196 -6.23 -11.75 -21.10
C LYS A 196 -6.60 -12.34 -19.74
N LEU A 197 -6.29 -11.65 -18.65
CA LEU A 197 -6.62 -12.13 -17.30
C LEU A 197 -8.14 -12.27 -17.11
N LEU A 198 -8.94 -11.34 -17.63
CA LEU A 198 -10.40 -11.39 -17.56
C LEU A 198 -10.97 -12.60 -18.32
N LEU A 199 -10.42 -12.90 -19.50
CA LEU A 199 -10.81 -14.08 -20.28
C LEU A 199 -10.51 -15.37 -19.51
N ASP A 200 -9.32 -15.47 -18.92
CA ASP A 200 -8.91 -16.65 -18.17
C ASP A 200 -9.78 -16.84 -16.92
N VAL A 201 -10.04 -15.78 -16.15
CA VAL A 201 -10.92 -15.83 -14.96
C VAL A 201 -12.35 -16.19 -15.35
N ASN A 202 -12.90 -15.57 -16.40
CA ASN A 202 -14.25 -15.92 -16.86
C ASN A 202 -14.32 -17.37 -17.34
N HIS A 203 -13.30 -17.86 -18.06
CA HIS A 203 -13.25 -19.25 -18.50
C HIS A 203 -13.21 -20.21 -17.30
N ASP A 204 -12.32 -19.96 -16.36
CA ASP A 204 -12.15 -20.75 -15.13
C ASP A 204 -13.45 -20.80 -14.31
N LEU A 205 -14.12 -19.65 -14.12
CA LEU A 205 -15.38 -19.59 -13.37
C LEU A 205 -16.53 -20.32 -14.10
N ASN A 206 -16.61 -20.24 -15.43
CA ASN A 206 -17.58 -21.01 -16.20
C ASN A 206 -17.30 -22.51 -16.09
N ASP A 207 -16.03 -22.91 -16.13
CA ASP A 207 -15.63 -24.30 -15.94
C ASP A 207 -16.01 -24.83 -14.55
N VAL A 208 -15.82 -24.03 -13.50
CA VAL A 208 -16.28 -24.34 -12.13
C VAL A 208 -17.79 -24.59 -12.12
N ILE A 209 -18.58 -23.72 -12.75
CA ILE A 209 -20.04 -23.85 -12.84
C ILE A 209 -20.43 -25.17 -13.53
N LEU A 210 -19.85 -25.48 -14.68
CA LEU A 210 -20.14 -26.70 -15.45
C LEU A 210 -19.73 -27.97 -14.69
N ILE A 211 -18.62 -27.91 -13.96
CA ILE A 211 -18.16 -29.02 -13.10
C ILE A 211 -19.13 -29.24 -11.95
N CYS A 212 -19.56 -28.18 -11.27
CA CYS A 212 -20.55 -28.27 -10.20
C CYS A 212 -21.91 -28.78 -10.69
N GLN A 213 -22.24 -28.57 -11.97
CA GLN A 213 -23.44 -29.09 -12.60
C GLN A 213 -23.31 -30.55 -13.07
N GLY A 214 -22.09 -31.10 -13.11
CA GLY A 214 -21.80 -32.44 -13.62
C GLY A 214 -21.66 -32.52 -15.15
N GLU A 215 -21.67 -31.38 -15.84
CA GLU A 215 -21.59 -31.29 -17.31
C GLU A 215 -20.15 -31.36 -17.83
N LYS A 216 -19.16 -31.04 -16.99
CA LYS A 216 -17.74 -31.10 -17.32
C LYS A 216 -16.97 -31.96 -16.32
N LYS A 217 -16.08 -32.82 -16.84
CA LYS A 217 -15.18 -33.62 -16.00
C LYS A 217 -14.02 -32.78 -15.47
N GLN A 218 -13.63 -33.05 -14.22
CA GLN A 218 -12.52 -32.38 -13.57
C GLN A 218 -11.18 -32.84 -14.14
N THR A 219 -10.28 -31.89 -14.40
CA THR A 219 -8.87 -32.13 -14.69
C THR A 219 -8.05 -31.89 -13.41
N ASN A 220 -6.75 -32.23 -13.42
CA ASN A 220 -5.87 -31.91 -12.29
C ASN A 220 -5.82 -30.40 -12.02
N TYR A 221 -5.84 -29.59 -13.08
CA TYR A 221 -5.92 -28.13 -12.98
C TYR A 221 -7.21 -27.69 -12.26
N HIS A 222 -8.38 -28.22 -12.66
CA HIS A 222 -9.65 -27.87 -12.02
C HIS A 222 -9.69 -28.28 -10.55
N ARG A 223 -9.10 -29.43 -10.18
CA ARG A 223 -9.06 -29.91 -8.79
C ARG A 223 -8.28 -28.96 -7.89
N THR A 224 -7.10 -28.53 -8.33
CA THR A 224 -6.28 -27.55 -7.59
C THR A 224 -7.03 -26.24 -7.43
N MET A 225 -7.57 -25.70 -8.54
CA MET A 225 -8.29 -24.43 -8.52
C MET A 225 -9.54 -24.49 -7.62
N LEU A 226 -10.36 -25.55 -7.70
CA LEU A 226 -11.53 -25.71 -6.83
C LEU A 226 -11.14 -25.77 -5.36
N SER A 227 -10.07 -26.50 -5.01
CA SER A 227 -9.56 -26.55 -3.64
C SER A 227 -9.13 -25.18 -3.13
N GLU A 228 -8.43 -24.38 -3.95
CA GLU A 228 -8.03 -23.02 -3.60
C GLU A 228 -9.24 -22.09 -3.42
N LEU A 229 -10.20 -22.13 -4.35
CA LEU A 229 -11.39 -21.29 -4.32
C LEU A 229 -12.30 -21.60 -3.12
N VAL A 230 -12.49 -22.88 -2.80
CA VAL A 230 -13.27 -23.32 -1.61
C VAL A 230 -12.61 -22.83 -0.33
N ARG A 231 -11.27 -22.82 -0.26
CA ARG A 231 -10.50 -22.25 0.87
C ARG A 231 -10.48 -20.72 0.89
N GLY A 232 -11.10 -20.05 -0.09
CA GLY A 232 -11.11 -18.60 -0.22
C GLY A 232 -9.77 -18.01 -0.68
N ILE A 233 -8.86 -18.84 -1.18
CA ILE A 233 -7.51 -18.48 -1.64
C ILE A 233 -7.59 -18.14 -3.13
N ILE A 234 -6.88 -17.08 -3.54
CA ILE A 234 -6.77 -16.70 -4.95
C ILE A 234 -5.89 -17.71 -5.69
N PRO A 235 -6.39 -18.35 -6.76
CA PRO A 235 -5.62 -19.27 -7.59
C PRO A 235 -4.34 -18.67 -8.15
N ALA A 236 -3.28 -19.48 -8.27
CA ALA A 236 -1.94 -19.01 -8.66
C ALA A 236 -1.92 -18.34 -10.05
N ASN A 237 -2.69 -18.87 -11.00
CA ASN A 237 -2.79 -18.36 -12.38
C ASN A 237 -3.48 -16.98 -12.48
N TRP A 238 -4.27 -16.59 -11.48
CA TRP A 238 -4.94 -15.28 -11.41
C TRP A 238 -4.04 -14.19 -10.87
N ARG A 239 -3.00 -14.54 -10.10
CA ARG A 239 -2.06 -13.61 -9.47
C ARG A 239 -1.02 -13.06 -10.46
N ARG A 240 -1.46 -12.22 -11.40
CA ARG A 240 -0.60 -11.62 -12.45
C ARG A 240 -0.07 -10.22 -12.11
N TYR A 241 -0.44 -9.70 -10.96
CA TYR A 241 -0.02 -8.40 -10.42
C TYR A 241 0.17 -8.52 -8.91
N THR A 242 0.79 -7.52 -8.28
CA THR A 242 1.06 -7.55 -6.84
C THR A 242 -0.25 -7.55 -6.05
N VAL A 243 -0.46 -8.58 -5.22
CA VAL A 243 -1.61 -8.72 -4.31
C VAL A 243 -1.08 -8.99 -2.90
N PRO A 244 -1.60 -8.32 -1.85
CA PRO A 244 -1.20 -8.56 -0.47
C PRO A 244 -1.35 -10.02 -0.03
N ARG A 245 -0.40 -10.49 0.78
CA ARG A 245 -0.40 -11.85 1.38
C ARG A 245 -1.48 -11.92 2.47
N GLY A 246 -2.72 -12.17 2.07
CA GLY A 246 -3.88 -12.18 2.96
C GLY A 246 -5.19 -11.84 2.26
N CYS A 247 -5.12 -11.29 1.04
CA CYS A 247 -6.30 -11.01 0.24
C CYS A 247 -7.07 -12.30 -0.07
N THR A 248 -8.36 -12.30 0.28
CA THR A 248 -9.29 -13.37 -0.06
C THR A 248 -9.71 -13.28 -1.53
N VAL A 249 -10.20 -14.38 -2.09
CA VAL A 249 -10.74 -14.40 -3.45
C VAL A 249 -11.91 -13.41 -3.64
N ILE A 250 -12.75 -13.22 -2.61
CA ILE A 250 -13.91 -12.31 -2.68
C ILE A 250 -13.45 -10.85 -2.77
N GLN A 251 -12.49 -10.46 -1.93
CA GLN A 251 -11.87 -9.12 -1.98
C GLN A 251 -11.19 -8.90 -3.33
N TRP A 252 -10.44 -9.90 -3.81
CA TRP A 252 -9.72 -9.84 -5.08
C TRP A 252 -10.66 -9.69 -6.28
N ILE A 253 -11.75 -10.46 -6.37
CA ILE A 253 -12.70 -10.38 -7.48
C ILE A 253 -13.38 -9.01 -7.52
N THR A 254 -13.70 -8.45 -6.35
CA THR A 254 -14.31 -7.12 -6.25
C THR A 254 -13.35 -6.03 -6.72
N ASP A 255 -12.10 -6.08 -6.26
CA ASP A 255 -11.03 -5.18 -6.71
C ASP A 255 -10.74 -5.34 -8.20
N PHE A 256 -10.57 -6.57 -8.68
CA PHE A 256 -10.32 -6.89 -10.09
C PHE A 256 -11.45 -6.39 -11.00
N SER A 257 -12.72 -6.54 -10.60
CA SER A 257 -13.86 -5.96 -11.33
C SER A 257 -13.71 -4.45 -11.48
N ASN A 258 -13.31 -3.73 -10.41
CA ASN A 258 -13.09 -2.28 -10.47
C ASN A 258 -11.90 -1.91 -11.35
N ARG A 259 -10.80 -2.69 -11.33
CA ARG A 259 -9.67 -2.50 -12.26
C ARG A 259 -10.10 -2.64 -13.71
N VAL A 260 -10.87 -3.67 -14.03
CA VAL A 260 -11.38 -3.90 -15.39
C VAL A 260 -12.33 -2.77 -15.80
N LYS A 261 -13.21 -2.29 -14.92
CA LYS A 261 -14.08 -1.13 -15.19
C LYS A 261 -13.29 0.14 -15.50
N GLN A 262 -12.19 0.41 -14.78
CA GLN A 262 -11.29 1.51 -15.10
C GLN A 262 -10.70 1.34 -16.52
N LEU A 263 -10.22 0.15 -16.88
CA LEU A 263 -9.69 -0.11 -18.22
C LEU A 263 -10.77 0.02 -19.31
N GLN A 264 -12.02 -0.34 -19.02
CA GLN A 264 -13.15 -0.12 -19.92
C GLN A 264 -13.39 1.37 -20.16
N GLN A 265 -13.35 2.20 -19.10
CA GLN A 265 -13.48 3.66 -19.22
C GLN A 265 -12.36 4.24 -20.09
N VAL A 266 -11.13 3.78 -19.90
CA VAL A 266 -9.97 4.16 -20.75
C VAL A 266 -10.23 3.78 -22.20
N SER A 267 -10.66 2.54 -22.48
CA SER A 267 -10.94 2.10 -23.85
C SER A 267 -12.07 2.91 -24.50
N GLN A 268 -13.13 3.21 -23.74
CA GLN A 268 -14.26 3.98 -24.22
C GLN A 268 -13.83 5.42 -24.55
N LEU A 269 -13.07 6.06 -23.65
CA LEU A 269 -12.57 7.42 -23.84
C LEU A 269 -11.71 7.54 -25.10
N VAL A 270 -10.78 6.60 -25.31
CA VAL A 270 -9.94 6.58 -26.52
C VAL A 270 -10.78 6.35 -27.78
N SER A 271 -11.82 5.52 -27.72
CA SER A 271 -12.68 5.24 -28.87
C SER A 271 -13.57 6.42 -29.27
N THR A 272 -14.02 7.22 -28.31
CA THR A 272 -14.97 8.33 -28.53
C THR A 272 -14.26 9.65 -28.83
N TYR A 273 -13.19 9.96 -28.10
CA TYR A 273 -12.54 11.27 -28.14
C TYR A 273 -11.08 11.23 -28.64
N GLY A 274 -10.54 10.02 -28.85
CA GLY A 274 -9.17 9.83 -29.33
C GLY A 274 -8.14 9.71 -28.21
N ALA A 275 -6.89 9.41 -28.60
CA ALA A 275 -5.81 9.13 -27.64
C ALA A 275 -5.37 10.35 -26.83
N LYS A 276 -5.56 11.58 -27.33
CA LYS A 276 -5.10 12.80 -26.67
C LYS A 276 -5.81 13.07 -25.34
N GLU A 277 -7.08 12.66 -25.22
CA GLU A 277 -7.84 12.82 -23.97
C GLU A 277 -7.39 11.88 -22.84
N LEU A 278 -6.45 10.95 -23.10
CA LEU A 278 -5.88 10.11 -22.05
C LEU A 278 -5.19 10.93 -20.95
N GLN A 279 -4.71 12.14 -21.26
CA GLN A 279 -4.09 13.03 -20.28
C GLN A 279 -5.12 13.58 -19.27
N SER A 280 -6.35 13.84 -19.73
CA SER A 280 -7.47 14.34 -18.92
C SER A 280 -8.12 13.25 -18.03
N PHE A 281 -7.76 11.98 -18.27
CA PHE A 281 -8.36 10.85 -17.54
C PHE A 281 -7.81 10.77 -16.11
N HIS A 282 -8.72 10.72 -15.14
CA HIS A 282 -8.37 10.61 -13.73
C HIS A 282 -8.10 9.14 -13.36
N VAL A 283 -6.84 8.81 -13.08
CA VAL A 283 -6.41 7.43 -12.90
C VAL A 283 -6.44 7.03 -11.43
N TRP A 284 -7.11 5.93 -11.10
CA TRP A 284 -6.87 5.22 -9.84
C TRP A 284 -5.58 4.42 -9.98
N LEU A 285 -4.48 4.99 -9.46
CA LEU A 285 -3.13 4.45 -9.64
C LEU A 285 -2.98 3.03 -9.07
N GLY A 286 -3.53 2.78 -7.88
CA GLY A 286 -3.49 1.45 -7.27
C GLY A 286 -4.34 0.40 -7.99
N GLY A 287 -5.20 0.82 -8.93
CA GLY A 287 -5.99 -0.05 -9.79
C GLY A 287 -5.26 -0.49 -11.07
N LEU A 288 -4.11 0.09 -11.40
CA LEU A 288 -3.28 -0.34 -12.52
C LEU A 288 -2.53 -1.63 -12.17
N PHE A 289 -2.21 -2.45 -13.17
CA PHE A 289 -1.38 -3.65 -12.99
C PHE A 289 0.10 -3.28 -12.85
N ASN A 290 0.56 -2.23 -13.54
CA ASN A 290 1.92 -1.72 -13.44
C ASN A 290 1.96 -0.18 -13.20
N PRO A 291 1.74 0.28 -11.97
CA PRO A 291 1.67 1.71 -11.65
C PRO A 291 2.98 2.48 -11.87
N GLU A 292 4.16 1.88 -11.68
CA GLU A 292 5.43 2.58 -11.93
C GLU A 292 5.63 2.92 -13.41
N ALA A 293 5.21 2.01 -14.29
CA ALA A 293 5.27 2.23 -15.73
C ALA A 293 4.32 3.35 -16.16
N TYR A 294 3.21 3.59 -15.45
CA TYR A 294 2.35 4.76 -15.69
C TYR A 294 3.10 6.06 -15.43
N ILE A 295 3.77 6.18 -14.27
CA ILE A 295 4.56 7.38 -13.92
C ILE A 295 5.63 7.62 -14.98
N THR A 296 6.34 6.57 -15.40
CA THR A 296 7.33 6.66 -16.48
C THR A 296 6.71 7.10 -17.81
N ALA A 297 5.52 6.60 -18.16
CA ALA A 297 4.81 6.99 -19.37
C ALA A 297 4.39 8.47 -19.34
N THR A 298 3.91 8.98 -18.20
CA THR A 298 3.59 10.42 -18.04
C THR A 298 4.82 11.29 -18.21
N ARG A 299 5.98 10.88 -17.66
CA ARG A 299 7.27 11.57 -17.84
C ARG A 299 7.67 11.64 -19.31
N GLN A 300 7.57 10.51 -20.02
CA GLN A 300 7.87 10.45 -21.45
C GLN A 300 6.92 11.31 -22.28
N CYS A 301 5.63 11.35 -21.92
CA CYS A 301 4.62 12.15 -22.61
C CYS A 301 4.96 13.65 -22.54
N ILE A 302 5.29 14.16 -21.35
CA ILE A 302 5.69 15.58 -21.17
C ILE A 302 7.04 15.88 -21.82
N ALA A 303 8.02 14.97 -21.69
CA ALA A 303 9.31 15.12 -22.34
C ALA A 303 9.18 15.26 -23.87
N GLN A 304 8.31 14.46 -24.49
CA GLN A 304 8.05 14.53 -25.93
C GLN A 304 7.26 15.78 -26.32
N ALA A 305 6.23 16.15 -25.55
CA ALA A 305 5.42 17.34 -25.83
C ALA A 305 6.25 18.63 -25.79
N ASN A 306 7.16 18.74 -24.81
CA ASN A 306 7.98 19.93 -24.60
C ASN A 306 9.40 19.83 -25.19
N SER A 307 9.76 18.69 -25.78
CA SER A 307 11.12 18.40 -26.26
C SER A 307 12.19 18.61 -25.19
N TRP A 308 11.93 18.14 -23.96
CA TRP A 308 12.85 18.24 -22.83
C TRP A 308 13.61 16.93 -22.59
N PRO A 309 14.89 16.98 -22.15
CA PRO A 309 15.61 15.79 -21.71
C PRO A 309 14.92 15.13 -20.51
N LEU A 310 14.85 13.80 -20.52
CA LEU A 310 14.20 13.03 -19.46
C LEU A 310 14.86 13.21 -18.09
N GLU A 311 16.14 13.56 -18.04
CA GLU A 311 16.94 13.71 -16.82
C GLU A 311 16.69 15.05 -16.12
N GLU A 312 16.26 16.07 -16.87
CA GLU A 312 15.99 17.42 -16.34
C GLU A 312 14.57 17.55 -15.77
N LEU A 313 13.79 16.47 -15.79
CA LEU A 313 12.41 16.45 -15.34
C LEU A 313 12.29 16.01 -13.89
N GLN A 314 11.79 16.90 -13.04
CA GLN A 314 11.39 16.57 -11.67
C GLN A 314 9.86 16.50 -11.57
N LEU A 315 9.38 15.57 -10.74
CA LEU A 315 7.97 15.43 -10.42
C LEU A 315 7.57 16.46 -9.34
N GLU A 316 6.63 17.32 -9.67
CA GLU A 316 5.95 18.20 -8.73
C GLU A 316 4.53 17.67 -8.49
N VAL A 317 4.15 17.54 -7.22
CA VAL A 317 2.85 17.02 -6.81
C VAL A 317 2.05 18.10 -6.11
N THR A 318 0.79 18.26 -6.52
CA THR A 318 -0.17 19.16 -5.87
C THR A 318 -1.38 18.38 -5.41
N ILE A 319 -1.76 18.52 -4.14
CA ILE A 319 -2.98 17.95 -3.59
C ILE A 319 -4.08 19.01 -3.67
N THR A 320 -5.19 18.70 -4.34
CA THR A 320 -6.34 19.61 -4.43
C THR A 320 -7.16 19.59 -3.13
N ASP A 321 -7.88 20.68 -2.85
CA ASP A 321 -8.85 20.73 -1.75
C ASP A 321 -10.27 20.28 -2.20
N SER A 322 -10.53 20.29 -3.52
CA SER A 322 -11.81 19.89 -4.11
C SER A 322 -11.69 18.61 -4.93
N SER A 323 -12.80 17.85 -4.97
CA SER A 323 -12.94 16.66 -5.83
C SER A 323 -13.44 17.00 -7.25
N ASP A 324 -13.39 18.27 -7.64
CA ASP A 324 -13.88 18.71 -8.96
C ASP A 324 -12.89 18.36 -10.06
N ARG A 325 -13.27 17.36 -10.85
CA ARG A 325 -12.46 16.79 -11.95
C ARG A 325 -12.24 17.76 -13.10
N ASN A 326 -13.07 18.79 -13.23
CA ASN A 326 -12.96 19.75 -14.35
C ASN A 326 -11.92 20.85 -14.10
N SER A 327 -11.37 20.93 -12.88
CA SER A 327 -10.41 21.96 -12.49
C SER A 327 -8.95 21.60 -12.79
N VAL A 328 -8.69 20.42 -13.39
CA VAL A 328 -7.33 19.95 -13.65
C VAL A 328 -6.72 20.67 -14.85
N PRO A 329 -5.55 21.33 -14.70
CA PRO A 329 -4.84 21.94 -15.82
C PRO A 329 -4.45 20.91 -16.89
N SER A 330 -4.44 21.33 -18.16
CA SER A 330 -4.08 20.46 -19.30
C SER A 330 -2.70 19.80 -19.19
N ASP A 331 -1.78 20.42 -18.45
CA ASP A 331 -0.39 19.96 -18.31
C ASP A 331 -0.19 19.03 -17.09
N CYS A 332 -1.28 18.66 -16.41
CA CYS A 332 -1.25 17.87 -15.19
C CYS A 332 -1.99 16.54 -15.37
N PHE A 333 -1.49 15.48 -14.72
CA PHE A 333 -2.17 14.19 -14.68
C PHE A 333 -2.90 14.03 -13.35
N GLY A 334 -4.21 13.80 -13.39
CA GLY A 334 -5.03 13.59 -12.20
C GLY A 334 -5.00 12.16 -11.69
N LEU A 335 -4.67 11.97 -10.42
CA LEU A 335 -4.78 10.70 -9.71
C LEU A 335 -5.91 10.74 -8.67
N ILE A 336 -6.62 9.62 -8.54
CA ILE A 336 -7.71 9.43 -7.57
C ILE A 336 -7.48 8.19 -6.71
N GLY A 337 -8.16 8.13 -5.56
CA GLY A 337 -8.13 6.98 -4.66
C GLY A 337 -6.83 6.83 -3.85
N ILE A 338 -5.98 7.87 -3.84
CA ILE A 338 -4.80 7.92 -3.00
C ILE A 338 -5.20 8.29 -1.58
N LYS A 339 -4.61 7.61 -0.61
CA LYS A 339 -4.83 7.88 0.81
C LYS A 339 -3.53 8.31 1.49
N LEU A 340 -3.61 9.33 2.33
CA LEU A 340 -2.51 9.80 3.16
C LEU A 340 -2.58 9.14 4.53
N GLN A 341 -1.49 8.55 5.00
CA GLN A 341 -1.40 7.88 6.30
C GLN A 341 -0.58 8.73 7.27
N GLY A 342 -1.10 8.98 8.47
CA GLY A 342 -0.40 9.68 9.55
C GLY A 342 -0.33 11.21 9.43
N ALA A 343 -0.92 11.79 8.39
CA ALA A 343 -1.03 13.23 8.17
C ALA A 343 -2.33 13.59 7.44
N GLN A 344 -2.65 14.89 7.43
CA GLN A 344 -3.71 15.48 6.63
C GLN A 344 -3.12 16.53 5.71
N SER A 345 -3.67 16.66 4.50
CA SER A 345 -3.36 17.77 3.61
C SER A 345 -4.46 18.82 3.69
N LYS A 346 -4.09 20.10 3.81
CA LYS A 346 -4.99 21.24 3.64
C LYS A 346 -4.27 22.32 2.85
N SER A 347 -4.87 22.77 1.75
CA SER A 347 -4.30 23.82 0.89
C SER A 347 -2.87 23.50 0.44
N ASN A 348 -2.65 22.24 0.03
CA ASN A 348 -1.36 21.70 -0.41
C ASN A 348 -0.24 21.78 0.65
N GLN A 349 -0.61 21.77 1.94
CA GLN A 349 0.32 21.72 3.07
C GLN A 349 -0.01 20.55 4.00
N LEU A 350 1.03 19.89 4.48
CA LEU A 350 0.93 18.77 5.42
C LEU A 350 0.75 19.25 6.85
N LEU A 351 -0.22 18.65 7.53
CA LEU A 351 -0.58 18.85 8.92
C LEU A 351 -0.58 17.50 9.63
N LEU A 352 -0.04 17.44 10.85
CA LEU A 352 -0.17 16.26 11.69
C LEU A 352 -1.63 16.11 12.12
N THR A 353 -2.15 14.88 12.04
CA THR A 353 -3.51 14.54 12.45
C THR A 353 -3.49 13.31 13.35
N SER A 354 -4.52 13.14 14.18
CA SER A 354 -4.72 11.90 14.92
C SER A 354 -5.33 10.81 14.04
N SER A 355 -5.96 11.15 12.92
CA SER A 355 -6.51 10.18 11.97
C SER A 355 -5.44 9.26 11.39
N ILE A 356 -5.73 7.96 11.33
CA ILE A 356 -4.80 6.96 10.79
C ILE A 356 -4.60 7.20 9.28
N MET A 357 -5.70 7.44 8.57
CA MET A 357 -5.74 7.52 7.13
C MET A 357 -6.76 8.57 6.69
N VAL A 358 -6.44 9.34 5.66
CA VAL A 358 -7.28 10.39 5.07
C VAL A 358 -7.33 10.18 3.56
N ASP A 359 -8.54 10.15 3.01
CA ASP A 359 -8.75 10.11 1.56
C ASP A 359 -8.35 11.46 0.94
N LEU A 360 -7.48 11.43 -0.08
CA LEU A 360 -7.14 12.60 -0.85
C LEU A 360 -8.11 12.73 -2.04
N PRO A 361 -8.63 13.93 -2.35
CA PRO A 361 -9.63 14.09 -3.40
C PRO A 361 -9.01 13.85 -4.79
N ILE A 362 -8.12 14.72 -5.24
CA ILE A 362 -7.36 14.56 -6.48
C ILE A 362 -5.90 14.94 -6.19
N VAL A 363 -4.98 14.09 -6.63
CA VAL A 363 -3.54 14.35 -6.58
C VAL A 363 -3.06 14.62 -8.00
N LEU A 364 -2.51 15.80 -8.23
CA LEU A 364 -2.04 16.24 -9.54
C LEU A 364 -0.54 15.99 -9.67
N LEU A 365 -0.16 15.30 -10.73
CA LEU A 365 1.23 15.13 -11.14
C LEU A 365 1.58 16.15 -12.22
N ARG A 366 2.63 16.92 -12.01
CA ARG A 366 3.20 17.84 -13.00
C ARG A 366 4.68 17.57 -13.16
N TRP A 367 5.16 17.53 -14.40
CA TRP A 367 6.59 17.41 -14.68
C TRP A 367 7.15 18.79 -14.99
N ILE A 368 8.08 19.25 -14.15
CA ILE A 368 8.74 20.55 -14.31
C ILE A 368 10.19 20.34 -14.77
N ARG A 369 10.66 21.23 -15.65
CA ARG A 369 12.06 21.24 -16.08
C ARG A 369 12.90 22.03 -15.08
N ILE A 370 13.97 21.44 -14.62
CA ILE A 370 14.94 22.10 -13.74
C ILE A 370 16.24 22.29 -14.51
N ILE A 371 16.66 23.54 -14.62
CA ILE A 371 17.89 23.94 -15.31
C ILE A 371 18.84 24.48 -14.23
N GLY A 372 19.82 23.66 -13.83
CA GLY A 372 20.79 23.96 -12.76
C GLY A 372 20.60 23.13 -11.48
N GLU A 373 21.48 23.31 -10.48
CA GLU A 373 21.24 22.81 -9.11
C GLU A 373 19.98 23.51 -8.59
N SER A 374 18.84 22.83 -8.59
CA SER A 374 17.62 23.37 -8.00
C SER A 374 17.90 23.75 -6.55
N ASN A 375 17.47 24.97 -6.19
CA ASN A 375 17.24 25.38 -4.83
C ASN A 375 16.62 24.20 -4.07
N ILE A 376 17.38 23.60 -3.15
CA ILE A 376 16.83 22.78 -2.08
C ILE A 376 15.81 23.69 -1.41
N VAL A 377 14.53 23.53 -1.77
CA VAL A 377 13.47 24.38 -1.24
C VAL A 377 13.34 23.98 0.22
N ASN A 378 14.06 24.72 1.07
CA ASN A 378 14.01 24.60 2.52
C ASN A 378 12.53 24.58 2.95
N GLY A 379 12.10 23.46 3.56
CA GLY A 379 10.72 23.28 4.04
C GLY A 379 9.85 22.27 3.28
N ARG A 380 10.38 21.59 2.25
CA ARG A 380 9.71 20.42 1.63
C ARG A 380 10.08 19.12 2.34
N LEU A 381 9.07 18.28 2.57
CA LEU A 381 9.16 16.95 3.14
C LEU A 381 9.06 15.91 2.04
N SER A 382 10.09 15.07 1.89
CA SER A 382 10.03 13.96 0.94
C SER A 382 9.31 12.75 1.56
N LEU A 383 8.25 12.28 0.90
CA LEU A 383 7.39 11.20 1.35
C LEU A 383 7.37 10.02 0.37
N PRO A 384 7.32 8.77 0.88
CA PRO A 384 7.18 7.60 0.04
C PRO A 384 5.72 7.40 -0.40
N VAL A 385 5.54 7.01 -1.66
CA VAL A 385 4.26 6.55 -2.20
C VAL A 385 4.32 5.03 -2.41
N TYR A 386 3.60 4.28 -1.60
CA TYR A 386 3.55 2.83 -1.66
C TYR A 386 2.35 2.32 -2.46
N LEU A 387 2.47 1.11 -3.01
CA LEU A 387 1.37 0.44 -3.69
C LEU A 387 0.18 0.19 -2.75
N ASN A 388 0.44 -0.32 -1.55
CA ASN A 388 -0.59 -0.70 -0.58
C ASN A 388 -0.08 -0.58 0.86
N SER A 389 -0.94 -0.89 1.84
CA SER A 389 -0.64 -0.72 3.27
C SER A 389 0.51 -1.58 3.80
N THR A 390 0.95 -2.62 3.06
CA THR A 390 2.10 -3.44 3.46
C THR A 390 3.42 -2.67 3.37
N ARG A 391 3.46 -1.55 2.64
CA ARG A 391 4.65 -0.71 2.42
C ARG A 391 5.88 -1.46 1.88
N THR A 392 5.65 -2.57 1.18
CA THR A 392 6.71 -3.40 0.59
C THR A 392 7.17 -2.93 -0.78
N GLU A 393 6.27 -2.32 -1.56
CA GLU A 393 6.53 -1.85 -2.92
C GLU A 393 6.43 -0.32 -2.96
N LEU A 394 7.58 0.34 -3.05
CA LEU A 394 7.73 1.79 -3.21
C LEU A 394 7.62 2.15 -4.68
N LEU A 395 6.62 2.95 -5.04
CA LEU A 395 6.38 3.34 -6.44
C LEU A 395 7.21 4.56 -6.86
N PHE A 396 7.22 5.60 -6.04
CA PHE A 396 7.98 6.84 -6.25
C PHE A 396 7.99 7.69 -4.98
N THR A 397 8.79 8.75 -5.00
CA THR A 397 8.91 9.73 -3.92
C THR A 397 8.26 11.05 -4.33
N ILE A 398 7.63 11.74 -3.38
CA ILE A 398 7.04 13.05 -3.62
C ILE A 398 7.51 14.05 -2.58
N ASP A 399 7.62 15.32 -2.98
CA ASP A 399 7.99 16.40 -2.08
C ASP A 399 6.78 17.30 -1.84
N LEU A 400 6.39 17.46 -0.56
CA LEU A 400 5.25 18.29 -0.16
C LEU A 400 5.66 19.34 0.87
N ASN A 401 4.95 20.47 0.90
CA ASN A 401 5.22 21.53 1.87
C ASN A 401 4.65 21.19 3.24
N ILE A 402 5.38 21.54 4.30
CA ILE A 402 4.91 21.43 5.67
C ILE A 402 4.19 22.73 6.08
N ALA A 403 3.09 22.62 6.83
CA ALA A 403 2.41 23.79 7.37
C ALA A 403 3.30 24.59 8.36
N PRO A 404 3.18 25.92 8.43
CA PRO A 404 3.99 26.74 9.33
C PRO A 404 3.76 26.35 10.80
N GLY A 405 4.85 26.20 11.55
CA GLY A 405 4.83 25.84 12.98
C GLY A 405 4.85 24.33 13.27
N GLN A 406 4.97 23.48 12.25
CA GLN A 406 5.18 22.04 12.42
C GLN A 406 6.65 21.69 12.16
N ASP A 407 7.20 20.75 12.94
CA ASP A 407 8.56 20.28 12.80
C ASP A 407 8.67 19.07 11.85
N ALA A 408 9.63 19.09 10.94
CA ALA A 408 9.84 18.03 9.95
C ALA A 408 10.16 16.67 10.59
N HIS A 409 10.91 16.69 11.70
CA HIS A 409 11.29 15.47 12.43
C HIS A 409 10.07 14.68 12.91
N SER A 410 9.03 15.39 13.35
CA SER A 410 7.78 14.78 13.81
C SER A 410 7.07 13.99 12.72
N PHE A 411 7.14 14.43 11.46
CA PHE A 411 6.55 13.67 10.34
C PHE A 411 7.34 12.41 10.00
N TYR A 412 8.67 12.42 10.19
CA TYR A 412 9.50 11.23 10.03
C TYR A 412 9.18 10.21 11.13
N GLU A 413 9.15 10.62 12.40
CA GLU A 413 8.76 9.73 13.52
C GLU A 413 7.36 9.12 13.31
N ARG A 414 6.42 9.91 12.79
CA ARG A 414 5.06 9.47 12.45
C ARG A 414 4.98 8.47 11.30
N GLY A 415 6.05 8.30 10.53
CA GLY A 415 6.09 7.39 9.38
C GLY A 415 5.04 7.73 8.32
N VAL A 416 4.88 9.03 8.02
CA VAL A 416 3.89 9.50 7.05
C VAL A 416 4.19 8.95 5.65
N ALA A 417 3.15 8.45 4.97
CA ALA A 417 3.27 7.87 3.63
C ALA A 417 1.95 7.99 2.86
N LEU A 418 2.02 7.87 1.53
CA LEU A 418 0.85 7.79 0.67
C LEU A 418 0.65 6.36 0.19
N LEU A 419 -0.62 5.94 0.11
CA LEU A 419 -1.02 4.61 -0.34
C LEU A 419 -1.93 4.74 -1.55
N THR A 420 -1.66 3.97 -2.60
CA THR A 420 -2.42 4.04 -3.86
C THR A 420 -3.56 3.00 -3.94
N SER A 421 -3.45 1.90 -3.21
CA SER A 421 -4.49 0.88 -3.06
C SER A 421 -4.71 0.49 -1.60
N THR A 422 -5.95 0.63 -1.13
CA THR A 422 -6.36 0.15 0.20
C THR A 422 -7.51 -0.84 0.17
N ALA A 423 -8.00 -1.21 -1.01
CA ALA A 423 -9.15 -2.12 -1.16
C ALA A 423 -8.81 -3.60 -0.88
N LEU A 424 -7.52 -3.95 -0.97
CA LEU A 424 -7.02 -5.33 -0.83
C LEU A 424 -6.41 -5.65 0.53
N ASN A 425 -6.56 -4.76 1.53
CA ASN A 425 -6.00 -4.92 2.87
C ASN A 425 -7.06 -5.26 3.91
#